data_AF-E1X1U3-F1
#
_entry.id   AF-E1X1U3-F1
#
_cell.length_a   1.000
_cell.length_b   1.000
_cell.length_c   1.000
_cell.angle_alpha   90.00
_cell.angle_beta   90.00
_cell.angle_gamma   90.00
#
_symmetry.space_group_name_H-M   'P 1'
#
loop_
_entity.id
_entity.type
_entity.pdbx_description
1 polymer ?
#
loop_
_entity_poly.entity_id
_entity_poly.type
_entity_poly.pdbx_seq_one_letter_code
_entity_poly.pdbx_strand_id
1 'polypeptide(L)'
;MKTQTKSLLRTAELFQSNLDQYSNFQMMGVINLTPNSFSDGGRFNDHLDVQKQLDKFREYGCKVFDFGAESTAPFNDAISLEEELSRLEILFDLVRNNSFKEDEVLSLDTYKIEVFREFAALVAKSNLRNKIIFNDVSGALDPELFNLFNDYSFDYIYSHSLVSTRSQASSHMDYLSDELDLRNYFLTARDEFSKRGLLERVAFDPCFGFSKTADQNLRLLESIKNYTDLSQKWLLGISRKSFLRGLSNSKDRSEQFFFSELLHGQVLKNWMRDITEAEVLIRLHDPQIFHFAQLMK
;
A
#
# COMPACT_ATOMS: atom_id res chain seq x y z
N MET A 1 -28.77 -13.51 33.72
CA MET A 1 -28.12 -14.09 32.50
C MET A 1 -28.77 -13.64 31.20
N LYS A 2 -30.05 -13.94 30.90
CA LYS A 2 -30.68 -13.57 29.60
C LYS A 2 -30.65 -12.07 29.25
N THR A 3 -30.73 -11.18 30.24
CA THR A 3 -30.74 -9.72 30.06
C THR A 3 -29.33 -9.14 29.80
N GLN A 4 -28.30 -9.72 30.42
CA GLN A 4 -26.90 -9.36 30.20
C GLN A 4 -26.44 -9.79 28.80
N THR A 5 -26.82 -10.99 28.35
CA THR A 5 -26.52 -11.48 27.01
C THR A 5 -27.17 -10.60 25.93
N LYS A 6 -28.43 -10.15 26.13
CA LYS A 6 -29.09 -9.20 25.21
C LYS A 6 -28.43 -7.81 25.21
N SER A 7 -27.95 -7.33 26.35
CA SER A 7 -27.23 -6.05 26.45
C SER A 7 -25.87 -6.11 25.75
N LEU A 8 -25.14 -7.22 25.90
CA LEU A 8 -23.86 -7.47 25.23
C LEU A 8 -24.04 -7.61 23.72
N LEU A 9 -25.07 -8.33 23.28
CA LEU A 9 -25.42 -8.44 21.86
C LEU A 9 -25.79 -7.08 21.25
N ARG A 10 -26.63 -6.29 21.93
CA ARG A 10 -26.97 -4.92 21.47
C ARG A 10 -25.76 -3.98 21.44
N THR A 11 -24.84 -4.15 22.39
CA THR A 11 -23.59 -3.38 22.43
C THR A 11 -22.64 -3.82 21.30
N ALA A 12 -22.53 -5.13 21.04
CA ALA A 12 -21.77 -5.66 19.91
C ALA A 12 -22.37 -5.22 18.55
N GLU A 13 -23.69 -5.20 18.41
CA GLU A 13 -24.41 -4.69 17.23
C GLU A 13 -24.16 -3.18 17.02
N LEU A 14 -24.08 -2.39 18.09
CA LEU A 14 -23.69 -0.97 18.03
C LEU A 14 -22.24 -0.74 17.57
N PHE A 15 -21.35 -1.71 17.79
CA PHE A 15 -19.98 -1.66 17.27
C PHE A 15 -19.86 -2.25 15.86
N GLN A 16 -20.65 -3.29 15.51
CA GLN A 16 -20.67 -3.91 14.18
C GLN A 16 -21.35 -3.02 13.12
N SER A 17 -22.44 -2.33 13.45
CA SER A 17 -23.13 -1.43 12.52
C SER A 17 -22.28 -0.24 12.03
N ASN A 18 -21.17 0.08 12.72
CA ASN A 18 -20.23 1.11 12.28
C ASN A 18 -19.18 0.57 11.29
N LEU A 19 -19.00 -0.76 11.17
CA LEU A 19 -18.00 -1.33 10.26
C LEU A 19 -18.42 -1.19 8.79
N ASP A 20 -19.72 -1.30 8.50
CA ASP A 20 -20.28 -1.14 7.15
C ASP A 20 -20.27 0.32 6.68
N GLN A 21 -20.16 1.28 7.60
CA GLN A 21 -20.16 2.71 7.31
C GLN A 21 -18.97 3.15 6.43
N TYR A 22 -17.84 2.44 6.52
CA TYR A 22 -16.60 2.80 5.83
C TYR A 22 -16.25 1.77 4.74
N SER A 23 -17.26 1.24 4.06
CA SER A 23 -17.09 0.22 3.01
C SER A 23 -16.27 0.68 1.80
N ASN A 24 -16.11 2.00 1.61
CA ASN A 24 -15.22 2.59 0.62
C ASN A 24 -13.73 2.54 1.03
N PHE A 25 -13.41 2.20 2.28
CA PHE A 25 -12.05 1.97 2.75
C PHE A 25 -11.72 0.49 2.78
N GLN A 26 -10.55 0.13 2.29
CA GLN A 26 -10.05 -1.24 2.27
C GLN A 26 -8.61 -1.30 2.77
N MET A 27 -8.23 -2.43 3.38
CA MET A 27 -6.86 -2.66 3.80
C MET A 27 -6.01 -3.18 2.64
N MET A 28 -4.79 -2.68 2.56
CA MET A 28 -3.69 -3.20 1.76
C MET A 28 -2.52 -3.55 2.69
N GLY A 29 -2.40 -4.85 2.98
CA GLY A 29 -1.44 -5.37 3.93
C GLY A 29 -0.04 -5.49 3.36
N VAL A 30 0.94 -4.83 3.99
CA VAL A 30 2.34 -4.85 3.54
C VAL A 30 3.01 -6.18 3.91
N ILE A 31 3.53 -6.90 2.92
CA ILE A 31 4.29 -8.14 3.04
C ILE A 31 5.71 -7.90 2.51
N ASN A 32 6.68 -7.75 3.42
CA ASN A 32 8.07 -7.51 3.03
C ASN A 32 8.80 -8.85 2.86
N LEU A 33 9.42 -9.06 1.70
CA LEU A 33 10.20 -10.25 1.36
C LEU A 33 11.71 -10.03 1.48
N THR A 34 12.13 -9.03 2.27
CA THR A 34 13.54 -8.77 2.53
C THR A 34 14.13 -9.88 3.41
N PRO A 35 15.31 -10.44 3.09
CA PRO A 35 15.91 -11.51 3.88
C PRO A 35 16.08 -11.10 5.35
N ASN A 36 15.64 -11.97 6.27
CA ASN A 36 15.99 -11.83 7.67
C ASN A 36 17.48 -12.20 7.82
N SER A 37 18.34 -11.23 8.13
CA SER A 37 19.80 -11.38 8.23
C SER A 37 20.31 -12.33 9.35
N PHE A 38 19.46 -13.18 9.92
CA PHE A 38 19.72 -13.92 11.15
C PHE A 38 19.25 -15.39 11.19
N SER A 39 18.93 -16.06 10.09
CA SER A 39 18.56 -17.49 10.17
C SER A 39 19.29 -18.42 9.19
N ASP A 40 20.04 -19.37 9.76
CA ASP A 40 20.74 -20.49 9.07
C ASP A 40 19.78 -21.50 8.40
N GLY A 41 18.46 -21.23 8.41
CA GLY A 41 17.40 -21.99 7.72
C GLY A 41 16.62 -21.21 6.64
N GLY A 42 17.10 -19.99 6.32
CA GLY A 42 16.62 -19.00 5.35
C GLY A 42 15.24 -19.25 4.73
N ARG A 43 15.19 -19.88 3.56
CA ARG A 43 14.00 -19.90 2.70
C ARG A 43 12.74 -20.53 3.33
N PHE A 44 12.88 -21.63 4.06
CA PHE A 44 11.69 -22.29 4.65
C PHE A 44 11.08 -21.46 5.78
N ASN A 45 11.92 -20.79 6.57
CA ASN A 45 11.46 -19.87 7.60
C ASN A 45 10.80 -18.64 6.97
N ASP A 46 11.38 -18.10 5.90
CA ASP A 46 10.82 -16.97 5.18
C ASP A 46 9.42 -17.30 4.61
N HIS A 47 9.22 -18.51 4.05
CA HIS A 47 7.89 -18.98 3.62
C HIS A 47 6.86 -19.02 4.77
N LEU A 48 7.24 -19.62 5.90
CA LEU A 48 6.36 -19.72 7.06
C LEU A 48 6.01 -18.35 7.62
N ASP A 49 6.95 -17.41 7.63
CA ASP A 49 6.74 -16.08 8.17
C ASP A 49 5.86 -15.23 7.25
N VAL A 50 6.04 -15.33 5.93
CA VAL A 50 5.13 -14.73 4.94
C VAL A 50 3.72 -15.30 5.10
N GLN A 51 3.57 -16.62 5.22
CA GLN A 51 2.27 -17.26 5.39
C GLN A 51 1.59 -16.80 6.70
N LYS A 52 2.31 -16.76 7.82
CA LYS A 52 1.77 -16.23 9.08
C LYS A 52 1.33 -14.77 8.96
N GLN A 53 2.07 -13.96 8.21
CA GLN A 53 1.72 -12.56 7.99
C GLN A 53 0.44 -12.42 7.15
N LEU A 54 0.32 -13.21 6.08
CA LEU A 54 -0.91 -13.30 5.28
C LEU A 54 -2.09 -13.72 6.16
N ASP A 55 -1.93 -14.77 6.95
CA ASP A 55 -2.99 -15.29 7.82
C ASP A 55 -3.40 -14.27 8.89
N LYS A 56 -2.44 -13.54 9.48
CA LYS A 56 -2.75 -12.40 10.35
C LYS A 56 -3.60 -11.37 9.63
N PHE A 57 -3.24 -10.95 8.42
CA PHE A 57 -4.06 -9.97 7.68
C PHE A 57 -5.46 -10.52 7.31
N ARG A 58 -5.54 -11.80 6.94
CA ARG A 58 -6.80 -12.50 6.63
C ARG A 58 -7.74 -12.55 7.83
N GLU A 59 -7.22 -12.73 9.05
CA GLU A 59 -8.03 -12.72 10.28
C GLU A 59 -8.77 -11.40 10.49
N TYR A 60 -8.21 -10.29 9.99
CA TYR A 60 -8.84 -8.97 10.03
C TYR A 60 -9.63 -8.67 8.74
N GLY A 61 -9.79 -9.62 7.82
CA GLY A 61 -10.55 -9.42 6.58
C GLY A 61 -9.82 -8.59 5.51
N CYS A 62 -8.51 -8.43 5.61
CA CYS A 62 -7.71 -7.82 4.54
C CYS A 62 -7.71 -8.71 3.30
N LYS A 63 -7.93 -8.12 2.13
CA LYS A 63 -7.99 -8.83 0.84
C LYS A 63 -6.91 -8.42 -0.14
N VAL A 64 -6.26 -7.28 0.07
CA VAL A 64 -5.18 -6.80 -0.80
C VAL A 64 -3.85 -6.98 -0.08
N PHE A 65 -2.90 -7.68 -0.70
CA PHE A 65 -1.58 -7.91 -0.13
C PHE A 65 -0.52 -7.29 -1.02
N ASP A 66 0.33 -6.45 -0.45
CA ASP A 66 1.37 -5.71 -1.16
C ASP A 66 2.74 -6.30 -0.87
N PHE A 67 3.30 -6.99 -1.85
CA PHE A 67 4.58 -7.67 -1.74
C PHE A 67 5.71 -6.76 -2.19
N GLY A 68 6.68 -6.52 -1.32
CA GLY A 68 7.88 -5.73 -1.63
C GLY A 68 9.15 -6.49 -1.31
N ALA A 69 10.05 -6.62 -2.29
CA ALA A 69 11.36 -7.29 -2.12
C ALA A 69 12.53 -6.30 -1.93
N GLU A 70 12.31 -5.04 -2.29
CA GLU A 70 13.24 -3.93 -2.11
C GLU A 70 12.70 -2.96 -1.06
N SER A 71 13.54 -2.60 -0.09
CA SER A 71 13.16 -1.56 0.86
C SER A 71 13.36 -0.19 0.24
N THR A 72 12.26 0.50 -0.03
CA THR A 72 12.24 1.89 -0.51
C THR A 72 12.53 2.92 0.58
N ALA A 73 13.05 2.50 1.73
CA ALA A 73 13.48 3.43 2.77
C ALA A 73 14.66 4.29 2.26
N PRO A 74 14.74 5.58 2.62
CA PRO A 74 15.84 6.44 2.22
C PRO A 74 17.21 5.84 2.59
N PHE A 75 18.19 6.04 1.72
CA PHE A 75 19.59 5.63 1.90
C PHE A 75 19.88 4.12 1.78
N ASN A 76 18.92 3.30 1.37
CA ASN A 76 19.21 1.94 0.93
C ASN A 76 19.67 1.95 -0.51
N ASP A 77 20.73 1.19 -0.79
CA ASP A 77 21.17 0.96 -2.17
C ASP A 77 20.12 0.19 -2.95
N ALA A 78 19.92 0.58 -4.21
CA ALA A 78 19.07 -0.16 -5.12
C ALA A 78 19.62 -1.58 -5.32
N ILE A 79 18.73 -2.56 -5.30
CA ILE A 79 19.09 -3.95 -5.63
C ILE A 79 18.97 -4.19 -7.13
N SER A 80 19.76 -5.14 -7.65
CA SER A 80 19.69 -5.53 -9.06
C SER A 80 18.35 -6.23 -9.36
N LEU A 81 18.01 -6.30 -10.65
CA LEU A 81 16.85 -7.03 -11.15
C LEU A 81 16.88 -8.50 -10.67
N GLU A 82 18.03 -9.15 -10.78
CA GLU A 82 18.22 -10.56 -10.42
C GLU A 82 18.05 -10.79 -8.91
N GLU A 83 18.56 -9.88 -8.09
CA GLU A 83 18.42 -9.95 -6.63
C GLU A 83 16.96 -9.75 -6.21
N GLU A 84 16.24 -8.81 -6.82
CA GLU A 84 14.82 -8.59 -6.54
C GLU A 84 13.98 -9.81 -6.93
N LEU A 85 14.19 -10.37 -8.13
CA LEU A 85 13.52 -11.59 -8.58
C LEU A 85 13.83 -12.79 -7.67
N SER A 86 15.09 -12.94 -7.22
CA SER A 86 15.50 -13.99 -6.29
C SER A 86 14.73 -13.91 -4.95
N ARG A 87 14.49 -12.71 -4.43
CA ARG A 87 13.69 -12.49 -3.21
C ARG A 87 12.20 -12.75 -3.44
N LEU A 88 11.68 -12.36 -4.61
CA LEU A 88 10.29 -12.58 -5.02
C LEU A 88 9.97 -14.05 -5.29
N GLU A 89 10.95 -14.94 -5.36
CA GLU A 89 10.73 -16.37 -5.61
C GLU A 89 9.78 -17.00 -4.58
N ILE A 90 9.77 -16.50 -3.33
CA ILE A 90 8.82 -16.93 -2.30
C ILE A 90 7.37 -16.63 -2.73
N LEU A 91 7.11 -15.42 -3.25
CA LEU A 91 5.80 -15.05 -3.79
C LEU A 91 5.47 -15.90 -5.02
N PHE A 92 6.44 -16.12 -5.90
CA PHE A 92 6.24 -16.90 -7.12
C PHE A 92 5.88 -18.36 -6.79
N ASP A 93 6.48 -18.93 -5.76
CA ASP A 93 6.13 -20.24 -5.22
C ASP A 93 4.70 -20.26 -4.66
N LEU A 94 4.29 -19.25 -3.90
CA LEU A 94 2.91 -19.12 -3.41
C LEU A 94 1.90 -19.04 -4.56
N VAL A 95 2.25 -18.34 -5.64
CA VAL A 95 1.46 -18.27 -6.87
C VAL A 95 1.35 -19.64 -7.54
N ARG A 96 2.47 -20.33 -7.76
CA ARG A 96 2.51 -21.66 -8.37
C ARG A 96 1.73 -22.70 -7.57
N ASN A 97 1.78 -22.59 -6.25
CA ASN A 97 1.08 -23.49 -5.32
C ASN A 97 -0.37 -23.09 -5.05
N ASN A 98 -0.91 -22.07 -5.72
CA ASN A 98 -2.30 -21.62 -5.56
C ASN A 98 -2.65 -21.30 -4.08
N SER A 99 -1.75 -20.60 -3.38
CA SER A 99 -1.87 -20.31 -1.94
C SER A 99 -2.75 -19.09 -1.61
N PHE A 100 -3.41 -18.51 -2.62
CA PHE A 100 -4.27 -17.35 -2.49
C PHE A 100 -5.74 -17.72 -2.73
N LYS A 101 -6.65 -17.09 -1.99
CA LYS A 101 -8.11 -17.24 -2.20
C LYS A 101 -8.52 -16.42 -3.43
N GLU A 102 -9.59 -16.83 -4.12
CA GLU A 102 -10.01 -16.18 -5.37
C GLU A 102 -10.36 -14.68 -5.23
N ASP A 103 -10.82 -14.26 -4.05
CA ASP A 103 -11.19 -12.87 -3.76
C ASP A 103 -10.02 -12.01 -3.22
N GLU A 104 -8.82 -12.58 -3.15
CA GLU A 104 -7.59 -11.87 -2.76
C GLU A 104 -6.98 -11.16 -3.97
N VAL A 105 -6.33 -10.02 -3.73
CA VAL A 105 -5.68 -9.19 -4.73
C VAL A 105 -4.20 -9.11 -4.40
N LEU A 106 -3.35 -9.34 -5.41
CA LEU A 106 -1.90 -9.40 -5.25
C LEU A 106 -1.26 -8.15 -5.84
N SER A 107 -0.82 -7.25 -4.98
CA SER A 107 -0.06 -6.07 -5.36
C SER A 107 1.43 -6.34 -5.26
N LEU A 108 2.20 -5.84 -6.22
CA LEU A 108 3.66 -5.90 -6.21
C LEU A 108 4.24 -4.49 -6.14
N ASP A 109 4.91 -4.18 -5.03
CA ASP A 109 5.64 -2.94 -4.76
C ASP A 109 7.02 -3.02 -5.41
N THR A 110 7.11 -2.49 -6.62
CA THR A 110 8.36 -2.38 -7.39
C THR A 110 8.27 -1.18 -8.32
N TYR A 111 9.41 -0.55 -8.63
CA TYR A 111 9.49 0.45 -9.69
C TYR A 111 10.06 -0.14 -10.99
N LYS A 112 10.59 -1.37 -10.94
CA LYS A 112 11.20 -2.06 -12.08
C LYS A 112 10.11 -2.76 -12.90
N ILE A 113 9.88 -2.27 -14.10
CA ILE A 113 8.80 -2.78 -14.96
C ILE A 113 9.05 -4.22 -15.39
N GLU A 114 10.31 -4.62 -15.52
CA GLU A 114 10.75 -5.98 -15.84
C GLU A 114 10.35 -6.97 -14.73
N VAL A 115 10.52 -6.58 -13.47
CA VAL A 115 10.09 -7.39 -12.31
C VAL A 115 8.59 -7.60 -12.33
N PHE A 116 7.82 -6.52 -12.54
CA PHE A 116 6.37 -6.64 -12.62
C PHE A 116 5.91 -7.47 -13.83
N ARG A 117 6.61 -7.36 -14.96
CA ARG A 117 6.32 -8.17 -16.17
C ARG A 117 6.49 -9.66 -15.90
N GLU A 118 7.56 -10.08 -15.22
CA GLU A 118 7.75 -11.49 -14.85
C GLU A 118 6.63 -11.99 -13.93
N PHE A 119 6.25 -11.19 -12.94
CA PHE A 119 5.14 -11.51 -12.05
C PHE A 119 3.80 -11.63 -12.79
N ALA A 120 3.47 -10.67 -13.65
CA ALA A 120 2.25 -10.68 -14.45
C ALA A 120 2.21 -11.88 -15.41
N ALA A 121 3.34 -12.21 -16.05
CA ALA A 121 3.46 -13.37 -16.91
C ALA A 121 3.28 -14.69 -16.15
N LEU A 122 3.81 -14.79 -14.93
CA LEU A 122 3.62 -15.95 -14.06
C LEU A 122 2.14 -16.12 -13.69
N VAL A 123 1.49 -15.05 -13.24
CA VAL A 123 0.07 -15.09 -12.86
C VAL A 123 -0.81 -15.45 -14.07
N ALA A 124 -0.55 -14.87 -15.25
CA ALA A 124 -1.28 -15.18 -16.48
C ALA A 124 -1.14 -16.63 -16.95
N LYS A 125 -0.01 -17.29 -16.63
CA LYS A 125 0.22 -18.71 -16.91
C LYS A 125 -0.28 -19.64 -15.80
N SER A 126 -0.55 -19.10 -14.62
CA SER A 126 -1.07 -19.86 -13.49
C SER A 126 -2.58 -20.10 -13.61
N ASN A 127 -3.13 -20.94 -12.73
CA ASN A 127 -4.59 -21.11 -12.62
C ASN A 127 -5.26 -20.03 -11.75
N LEU A 128 -4.49 -19.04 -11.25
CA LEU A 128 -5.05 -17.96 -10.43
C LEU A 128 -5.93 -17.05 -11.27
N ARG A 129 -7.05 -16.63 -10.66
CA ARG A 129 -7.97 -15.61 -11.20
C ARG A 129 -7.87 -14.29 -10.45
N ASN A 130 -6.90 -14.20 -9.53
CA ASN A 130 -6.68 -13.04 -8.69
C ASN A 130 -6.36 -11.81 -9.54
N LYS A 131 -6.91 -10.66 -9.14
CA LYS A 131 -6.45 -9.39 -9.68
C LYS A 131 -5.02 -9.14 -9.19
N ILE A 132 -4.22 -8.54 -10.06
CA ILE A 132 -2.88 -8.09 -9.72
C ILE A 132 -2.79 -6.57 -9.81
N ILE A 133 -1.97 -5.97 -8.95
CA ILE A 133 -1.74 -4.53 -8.93
C ILE A 133 -0.25 -4.26 -9.11
N PHE A 134 0.10 -3.36 -10.03
CA PHE A 134 1.43 -2.80 -10.11
C PHE A 134 1.50 -1.55 -9.22
N ASN A 135 2.18 -1.69 -8.07
CA ASN A 135 2.38 -0.59 -7.13
C ASN A 135 3.71 0.11 -7.42
N ASP A 136 3.63 1.21 -8.17
CA ASP A 136 4.80 1.86 -8.74
C ASP A 136 5.06 3.23 -8.10
N VAL A 137 6.02 3.23 -7.19
CA VAL A 137 6.48 4.45 -6.47
C VAL A 137 7.23 5.44 -7.37
N SER A 138 7.61 5.07 -8.60
CA SER A 138 8.28 5.99 -9.51
C SER A 138 7.33 6.98 -10.18
N GLY A 139 6.03 6.67 -10.26
CA GLY A 139 5.06 7.54 -10.92
C GLY A 139 5.33 7.76 -12.42
N ALA A 140 5.92 6.78 -13.10
CA ALA A 140 6.33 6.94 -14.49
C ALA A 140 5.17 6.68 -15.48
N LEU A 141 4.94 7.62 -16.40
CA LEU A 141 4.00 7.52 -17.52
C LEU A 141 4.75 7.34 -18.84
N ASP A 142 5.38 6.18 -19.01
CA ASP A 142 6.23 5.88 -20.16
C ASP A 142 5.56 4.90 -21.16
N PRO A 143 6.08 4.80 -22.40
CA PRO A 143 5.56 3.85 -23.38
C PRO A 143 5.60 2.39 -22.92
N GLU A 144 6.55 2.01 -22.07
CA GLU A 144 6.68 0.62 -21.61
C GLU A 144 5.53 0.22 -20.68
N LEU A 145 5.09 1.12 -19.80
CA LEU A 145 3.88 0.96 -18.98
C LEU A 145 2.65 0.73 -19.85
N PHE A 146 2.47 1.56 -20.88
CA PHE A 146 1.30 1.42 -21.77
C PHE A 146 1.35 0.15 -22.62
N ASN A 147 2.55 -0.29 -23.03
CA ASN A 147 2.71 -1.59 -23.68
C ASN A 147 2.35 -2.73 -22.73
N LEU A 148 2.77 -2.65 -21.47
CA LEU A 148 2.44 -3.64 -20.45
C LEU A 148 0.92 -3.77 -20.24
N PHE A 149 0.17 -2.66 -20.26
CA PHE A 149 -1.31 -2.68 -20.20
C PHE A 149 -1.98 -3.41 -21.37
N ASN A 150 -1.32 -3.49 -22.54
CA ASN A 150 -1.79 -4.27 -23.67
C ASN A 150 -1.49 -5.76 -23.52
N ASP A 151 -0.38 -6.09 -22.85
CA ASP A 151 0.09 -7.46 -22.67
C ASP A 151 -0.65 -8.18 -21.52
N TYR A 152 -1.03 -7.46 -20.46
CA TYR A 152 -1.57 -8.04 -19.22
C TYR A 152 -2.74 -7.25 -18.61
N SER A 153 -3.59 -7.97 -17.88
CA SER A 153 -4.66 -7.39 -17.06
C SER A 153 -4.19 -7.17 -15.62
N PHE A 154 -4.06 -5.91 -15.22
CA PHE A 154 -3.67 -5.45 -13.88
C PHE A 154 -4.24 -4.06 -13.58
N ASP A 155 -4.37 -3.73 -12.30
CA ASP A 155 -4.61 -2.34 -11.86
C ASP A 155 -3.25 -1.68 -11.54
N TYR A 156 -3.17 -0.36 -11.60
CA TYR A 156 -1.93 0.40 -11.42
C TYR A 156 -2.09 1.45 -10.32
N ILE A 157 -1.13 1.51 -9.40
CA ILE A 157 -1.04 2.60 -8.44
C ILE A 157 -0.05 3.62 -8.99
N TYR A 158 -0.58 4.77 -9.36
CA TYR A 158 0.20 5.90 -9.84
C TYR A 158 0.60 6.79 -8.68
N SER A 159 1.86 6.66 -8.26
CA SER A 159 2.42 7.40 -7.13
C SER A 159 2.99 8.75 -7.54
N HIS A 160 2.79 9.78 -6.71
CA HIS A 160 3.51 11.04 -6.87
C HIS A 160 5.01 10.85 -6.59
N SER A 161 5.83 11.17 -7.59
CA SER A 161 7.28 11.23 -7.48
C SER A 161 7.84 12.42 -8.25
N LEU A 162 8.98 12.95 -7.78
CA LEU A 162 9.74 14.00 -8.47
C LEU A 162 10.94 13.46 -9.26
N VAL A 163 11.15 12.15 -9.25
CA VAL A 163 12.21 11.51 -10.02
C VAL A 163 11.91 11.56 -11.51
N SER A 164 12.95 11.65 -12.35
CA SER A 164 12.76 11.76 -13.79
C SER A 164 12.59 10.41 -14.50
N THR A 165 13.09 9.33 -13.91
CA THR A 165 13.02 7.97 -14.46
C THR A 165 12.76 6.93 -13.37
N ARG A 166 12.21 5.77 -13.76
CA ARG A 166 12.00 4.60 -12.87
C ARG A 166 13.24 4.23 -12.07
N SER A 167 14.40 4.21 -12.74
CA SER A 167 15.69 3.85 -12.15
C SER A 167 16.17 4.79 -11.02
N GLN A 168 15.58 5.98 -10.90
CA GLN A 168 15.92 6.95 -9.85
C GLN A 168 14.99 6.87 -8.63
N ALA A 169 13.99 5.99 -8.62
CA ALA A 169 13.00 5.91 -7.54
C ALA A 169 13.62 5.59 -6.16
N SER A 170 14.70 4.83 -6.11
CA SER A 170 15.47 4.58 -4.87
C SER A 170 16.12 5.85 -4.31
N SER A 171 16.49 6.80 -5.18
CA SER A 171 17.08 8.10 -4.85
C SER A 171 16.05 9.24 -4.72
N HIS A 172 14.77 8.93 -4.53
CA HIS A 172 13.68 9.93 -4.51
C HIS A 172 13.89 11.11 -3.55
N MET A 173 14.64 10.94 -2.44
CA MET A 173 14.93 12.01 -1.49
C MET A 173 15.94 13.03 -1.99
N ASP A 174 16.66 12.75 -3.08
CA ASP A 174 17.53 13.71 -3.76
C ASP A 174 16.72 14.68 -4.64
N TYR A 175 15.43 14.38 -4.85
CA TYR A 175 14.50 15.15 -5.67
C TYR A 175 13.45 15.79 -4.76
N LEU A 176 13.77 16.96 -4.23
CA LEU A 176 12.87 17.77 -3.40
C LEU A 176 12.51 19.07 -4.13
N SER A 177 11.29 19.54 -3.91
CA SER A 177 10.81 20.85 -4.36
C SER A 177 10.19 21.56 -3.16
N ASP A 178 10.34 22.88 -3.06
CA ASP A 178 9.68 23.67 -2.01
C ASP A 178 8.16 23.71 -2.20
N GLU A 179 7.73 23.72 -3.46
CA GLU A 179 6.32 23.73 -3.87
C GLU A 179 5.95 22.40 -4.54
N LEU A 180 4.85 21.79 -4.10
CA LEU A 180 4.32 20.54 -4.65
C LEU A 180 2.95 20.82 -5.26
N ASP A 181 2.86 20.90 -6.58
CA ASP A 181 1.58 21.03 -7.29
C ASP A 181 0.95 19.65 -7.54
N LEU A 182 0.50 19.02 -6.45
CA LEU A 182 -0.13 17.69 -6.49
C LEU A 182 -1.39 17.68 -7.34
N ARG A 183 -2.14 18.79 -7.37
CA ARG A 183 -3.39 18.85 -8.15
C ARG A 183 -3.08 18.77 -9.63
N ASN A 184 -2.18 19.59 -10.14
CA ASN A 184 -1.81 19.54 -11.56
C ASN A 184 -1.13 18.22 -11.94
N TYR A 185 -0.31 17.66 -11.04
CA TYR A 185 0.31 16.35 -11.22
C TYR A 185 -0.74 15.26 -11.49
N PHE A 186 -1.73 15.14 -10.60
CA PHE A 186 -2.78 14.13 -10.75
C PHE A 186 -3.78 14.43 -11.87
N LEU A 187 -4.08 15.70 -12.15
CA LEU A 187 -4.92 16.06 -13.30
C LEU A 187 -4.28 15.64 -14.63
N THR A 188 -2.97 15.87 -14.78
CA THR A 188 -2.23 15.46 -15.99
C THR A 188 -2.28 13.95 -16.17
N ALA A 189 -2.04 13.19 -15.10
CA ALA A 189 -2.11 11.74 -15.14
C ALA A 189 -3.52 11.22 -15.45
N ARG A 190 -4.55 11.81 -14.82
CA ARG A 190 -5.95 11.47 -15.06
C ARG A 190 -6.29 11.61 -16.55
N ASP A 191 -5.90 12.72 -17.17
CA ASP A 191 -6.18 12.97 -18.57
C ASP A 191 -5.44 11.97 -19.47
N GLU A 192 -4.19 11.62 -19.16
CA GLU A 192 -3.44 10.61 -19.92
C GLU A 192 -4.03 9.20 -19.82
N PHE A 193 -4.47 8.77 -18.64
CA PHE A 193 -5.15 7.49 -18.46
C PHE A 193 -6.56 7.49 -19.07
N SER A 194 -7.30 8.60 -18.96
CA SER A 194 -8.64 8.74 -19.52
C SER A 194 -8.65 8.61 -21.05
N LYS A 195 -7.71 9.29 -21.74
CA LYS A 195 -7.54 9.20 -23.20
C LYS A 195 -7.33 7.77 -23.70
N ARG A 196 -6.81 6.89 -22.84
CA ARG A 196 -6.52 5.47 -23.14
C ARG A 196 -7.59 4.51 -22.61
N GLY A 197 -8.63 5.01 -21.95
CA GLY A 197 -9.66 4.16 -21.32
C GLY A 197 -9.14 3.36 -20.12
N LEU A 198 -8.05 3.79 -19.49
CA LEU A 198 -7.39 3.09 -18.39
C LEU A 198 -7.74 3.64 -17.00
N LEU A 199 -8.41 4.79 -16.91
CA LEU A 199 -8.61 5.51 -15.65
C LEU A 199 -9.27 4.66 -14.55
N GLU A 200 -10.23 3.78 -14.88
CA GLU A 200 -10.89 2.90 -13.90
C GLU A 200 -9.95 1.84 -13.31
N ARG A 201 -8.83 1.56 -13.97
CA ARG A 201 -7.78 0.62 -13.53
C ARG A 201 -6.65 1.32 -12.75
N VAL A 202 -6.79 2.61 -12.44
CA VAL A 202 -5.72 3.39 -11.80
C VAL A 202 -6.16 3.94 -10.45
N ALA A 203 -5.35 3.72 -9.42
CA ALA A 203 -5.44 4.39 -8.13
C ALA A 203 -4.33 5.46 -8.02
N PHE A 204 -4.63 6.60 -7.42
CA PHE A 204 -3.63 7.65 -7.17
C PHE A 204 -3.05 7.52 -5.77
N ASP A 205 -1.73 7.65 -5.65
CA ASP A 205 -1.03 7.69 -4.35
C ASP A 205 -0.27 9.03 -4.22
N PRO A 206 -0.58 9.89 -3.24
CA PRO A 206 0.24 11.09 -2.97
C PRO A 206 1.65 10.73 -2.47
N CYS A 207 1.94 9.45 -2.23
CA CYS A 207 3.19 8.83 -1.88
C CYS A 207 3.87 9.54 -0.70
N PHE A 208 3.25 9.37 0.48
CA PHE A 208 3.77 9.96 1.72
C PHE A 208 5.20 9.52 2.00
N GLY A 209 6.07 10.47 2.32
CA GLY A 209 7.49 10.25 2.59
C GLY A 209 8.38 10.20 1.36
N PHE A 210 7.83 10.22 0.13
CA PHE A 210 8.62 10.25 -1.11
C PHE A 210 8.67 11.65 -1.70
N SER A 211 9.89 12.15 -1.97
CA SER A 211 10.16 13.47 -2.54
C SER A 211 9.49 14.61 -1.77
N LYS A 212 9.39 14.46 -0.44
CA LYS A 212 8.68 15.38 0.46
C LYS A 212 9.42 15.55 1.77
N THR A 213 9.51 16.79 2.26
CA THR A 213 9.99 17.08 3.61
C THR A 213 8.98 16.63 4.67
N ALA A 214 9.40 16.56 5.94
CA ALA A 214 8.47 16.23 7.04
C ALA A 214 7.30 17.21 7.11
N ASP A 215 7.56 18.52 6.99
CA ASP A 215 6.54 19.57 7.00
C ASP A 215 5.54 19.44 5.83
N GLN A 216 6.03 19.17 4.62
CA GLN A 216 5.17 18.91 3.46
C GLN A 216 4.28 17.68 3.66
N ASN A 217 4.81 16.60 4.26
CA ASN A 217 4.00 15.43 4.60
C ASN A 217 2.92 15.77 5.62
N LEU A 218 3.22 16.55 6.67
CA LEU A 218 2.23 16.95 7.67
C LEU A 218 1.12 17.81 7.04
N ARG A 219 1.47 18.80 6.22
CA ARG A 219 0.47 19.60 5.47
C ARG A 219 -0.39 18.74 4.54
N LEU A 220 0.21 17.72 3.91
CA LEU A 220 -0.51 16.79 3.04
C LEU A 220 -1.50 15.92 3.83
N LEU A 221 -1.15 15.46 5.05
CA LEU A 221 -2.08 14.70 5.90
C LEU A 221 -3.38 15.48 6.16
N GLU A 222 -3.27 16.78 6.44
CA GLU A 222 -4.38 17.67 6.75
C GLU A 222 -5.24 18.00 5.53
N SER A 223 -4.61 18.05 4.35
CA SER A 223 -5.24 18.53 3.12
C SER A 223 -5.62 17.43 2.13
N ILE A 224 -5.36 16.15 2.42
CA ILE A 224 -5.52 15.06 1.43
C ILE A 224 -6.94 14.97 0.84
N LYS A 225 -7.97 15.23 1.66
CA LYS A 225 -9.38 15.24 1.20
C LYS A 225 -9.65 16.23 0.07
N ASN A 226 -8.82 17.27 -0.06
CA ASN A 226 -8.98 18.26 -1.12
C ASN A 226 -8.55 17.72 -2.48
N TYR A 227 -7.86 16.57 -2.54
CA TYR A 227 -7.40 15.96 -3.78
C TYR A 227 -8.23 14.74 -4.19
N THR A 228 -9.03 14.18 -3.29
CA THR A 228 -9.74 12.91 -3.54
C THR A 228 -10.80 12.99 -4.63
N ASP A 229 -11.15 14.20 -5.09
CA ASP A 229 -12.01 14.45 -6.26
C ASP A 229 -11.31 14.20 -7.60
N LEU A 230 -9.98 14.07 -7.62
CA LEU A 230 -9.19 13.90 -8.84
C LEU A 230 -9.19 12.47 -9.38
N SER A 231 -9.54 11.47 -8.56
CA SER A 231 -9.66 10.06 -8.95
C SER A 231 -10.70 9.36 -8.09
N GLN A 232 -11.34 8.34 -8.64
CA GLN A 232 -12.25 7.47 -7.89
C GLN A 232 -11.52 6.57 -6.90
N LYS A 233 -10.25 6.25 -7.16
CA LYS A 233 -9.46 5.29 -6.39
C LYS A 233 -8.17 5.91 -5.88
N TRP A 234 -7.88 5.68 -4.61
CA TRP A 234 -6.70 6.19 -3.93
C TRP A 234 -6.00 5.11 -3.13
N LEU A 235 -4.67 5.20 -3.06
CA LEU A 235 -3.86 4.50 -2.07
C LEU A 235 -3.30 5.54 -1.10
N LEU A 236 -3.48 5.33 0.21
CA LEU A 236 -2.87 6.16 1.25
C LEU A 236 -2.05 5.28 2.20
N GLY A 237 -0.74 5.57 2.31
CA GLY A 237 0.18 4.79 3.13
C GLY A 237 1.04 5.62 4.08
N ILE A 238 0.62 5.73 5.35
CA ILE A 238 1.35 6.49 6.39
C ILE A 238 1.94 5.62 7.50
N SER A 239 1.64 4.32 7.51
CA SER A 239 2.12 3.38 8.53
C SER A 239 3.66 3.39 8.61
N ARG A 240 4.18 3.53 9.84
CA ARG A 240 5.61 3.55 10.19
C ARG A 240 6.49 4.63 9.52
N LYS A 241 5.90 5.60 8.82
CA LYS A 241 6.66 6.67 8.13
C LYS A 241 7.41 7.56 9.12
N SER A 242 8.61 8.00 8.74
CA SER A 242 9.54 8.73 9.62
C SER A 242 9.00 10.06 10.12
N PHE A 243 8.23 10.79 9.31
CA PHE A 243 7.65 12.07 9.70
C PHE A 243 6.62 11.91 10.84
N LEU A 244 5.90 10.79 10.94
CA LEU A 244 5.01 10.52 12.08
C LEU A 244 5.81 10.08 13.31
N ARG A 245 6.80 9.21 13.14
CA ARG A 245 7.67 8.80 14.26
C ARG A 245 8.38 10.00 14.90
N GLY A 246 8.80 10.96 14.07
CA GLY A 246 9.48 12.18 14.51
C GLY A 246 8.62 13.12 15.35
N LEU A 247 7.30 12.91 15.44
CA LEU A 247 6.42 13.65 16.33
C LEU A 247 6.44 13.14 17.78
N SER A 248 7.03 11.96 18.02
CA SER A 248 7.18 11.42 19.38
C SER A 248 8.28 12.16 20.15
N ASN A 249 8.01 12.48 21.40
CA ASN A 249 9.01 13.03 22.33
C ASN A 249 9.93 11.96 22.94
N SER A 250 9.65 10.67 22.70
CA SER A 250 10.45 9.59 23.25
C SER A 250 11.78 9.43 22.49
N LYS A 251 12.82 9.05 23.22
CA LYS A 251 14.10 8.60 22.63
C LYS A 251 14.13 7.09 22.35
N ASP A 252 13.17 6.35 22.90
CA ASP A 252 13.05 4.92 22.67
C ASP A 252 12.37 4.63 21.33
N ARG A 253 13.00 3.80 20.50
CA ARG A 253 12.52 3.52 19.15
C ARG A 253 11.20 2.75 19.16
N SER A 254 10.99 1.86 20.13
CA SER A 254 9.76 1.08 20.24
C SER A 254 8.57 1.96 20.63
N GLU A 255 8.78 2.90 21.55
CA GLU A 255 7.79 3.90 21.93
C GLU A 255 7.47 4.86 20.78
N GLN A 256 8.47 5.28 20.00
CA GLN A 256 8.25 6.08 18.79
C GLN A 256 7.38 5.36 17.76
N PHE A 257 7.63 4.06 17.54
CA PHE A 257 6.80 3.25 16.64
C PHE A 257 5.38 3.11 17.15
N PHE A 258 5.20 2.79 18.43
CA PHE A 258 3.89 2.68 19.05
C PHE A 258 3.10 3.99 18.92
N PHE A 259 3.73 5.13 19.26
CA PHE A 259 3.12 6.45 19.12
C PHE A 259 2.73 6.76 17.67
N SER A 260 3.61 6.44 16.71
CA SER A 260 3.33 6.64 15.28
C SER A 260 2.11 5.85 14.81
N GLU A 261 1.90 4.63 15.28
CA GLU A 261 0.73 3.82 14.89
C GLU A 261 -0.55 4.30 15.58
N LEU A 262 -0.47 4.85 16.82
CA LEU A 262 -1.61 5.55 17.43
C LEU A 262 -2.04 6.78 16.62
N LEU A 263 -1.08 7.59 16.19
CA LEU A 263 -1.36 8.73 15.30
C LEU A 263 -1.94 8.29 13.97
N HIS A 264 -1.41 7.22 13.38
CA HIS A 264 -1.96 6.62 12.16
C HIS A 264 -3.45 6.25 12.35
N GLY A 265 -3.82 5.58 13.44
CA GLY A 265 -5.22 5.27 13.73
C GLY A 265 -6.11 6.51 13.83
N GLN A 266 -5.63 7.57 14.47
CA GLN A 266 -6.36 8.84 14.58
C GLN A 266 -6.52 9.57 13.24
N VAL A 267 -5.48 9.59 12.41
CA VAL A 267 -5.53 10.16 11.07
C VAL A 267 -6.49 9.36 10.19
N LEU A 268 -6.39 8.03 10.22
CA LEU A 268 -7.24 7.14 9.45
C LEU A 268 -8.72 7.32 9.81
N LYS A 269 -9.04 7.45 11.10
CA LYS A 269 -10.39 7.79 11.55
C LYS A 269 -10.90 9.08 10.90
N ASN A 270 -10.08 10.14 10.89
CA ASN A 270 -10.47 11.40 10.28
C ASN A 270 -10.67 11.27 8.77
N TRP A 271 -9.82 10.50 8.09
CA TRP A 271 -9.98 10.20 6.66
C TRP A 271 -11.26 9.42 6.37
N MET A 272 -11.55 8.38 7.14
CA MET A 272 -12.79 7.59 7.05
C MET A 272 -14.04 8.46 7.21
N ARG A 273 -13.99 9.47 8.08
CA ARG A 273 -15.07 10.43 8.27
C ARG A 273 -15.19 11.43 7.10
N ASP A 274 -14.06 11.91 6.59
CA ASP A 274 -14.02 13.09 5.71
C ASP A 274 -13.99 12.73 4.20
N ILE A 275 -13.61 11.51 3.83
CA ILE A 275 -13.52 11.03 2.43
C ILE A 275 -14.63 10.02 2.18
N THR A 276 -15.77 10.48 1.64
CA THR A 276 -16.97 9.65 1.46
C THR A 276 -17.14 9.09 0.06
N GLU A 277 -16.61 9.78 -0.96
CA GLU A 277 -16.89 9.46 -2.38
C GLU A 277 -15.82 8.59 -3.03
N ALA A 278 -14.58 8.65 -2.54
CA ALA A 278 -13.48 7.90 -3.13
C ALA A 278 -13.33 6.51 -2.49
N GLU A 279 -12.98 5.52 -3.30
CA GLU A 279 -12.46 4.24 -2.83
C GLU A 279 -11.01 4.42 -2.37
N VAL A 280 -10.71 4.01 -1.14
CA VAL A 280 -9.39 4.23 -0.52
C VAL A 280 -8.81 2.92 -0.03
N LEU A 281 -7.69 2.53 -0.62
CA LEU A 281 -6.80 1.51 -0.08
C LEU A 281 -5.88 2.14 0.97
N ILE A 282 -5.86 1.56 2.16
CA ILE A 282 -4.95 1.96 3.24
C ILE A 282 -3.81 0.97 3.29
N ARG A 283 -2.59 1.45 2.98
CA ARG A 283 -1.38 0.63 3.04
C ARG A 283 -0.84 0.61 4.47
N LEU A 284 -0.85 -0.56 5.12
CA LEU A 284 -0.49 -0.67 6.54
C LEU A 284 0.26 -1.96 6.92
N HIS A 285 1.02 -1.88 8.01
CA HIS A 285 1.79 -3.00 8.55
C HIS A 285 1.05 -3.79 9.66
N ASP A 286 0.10 -3.16 10.35
CA ASP A 286 -0.66 -3.81 11.43
C ASP A 286 -2.18 -3.63 11.22
N PRO A 287 -2.90 -4.69 10.83
CA PRO A 287 -4.33 -4.60 10.50
C PRO A 287 -5.22 -4.13 11.65
N GLN A 288 -4.74 -4.25 12.90
CA GLN A 288 -5.44 -3.75 14.08
C GLN A 288 -5.68 -2.24 14.02
N ILE A 289 -4.79 -1.47 13.40
CA ILE A 289 -4.91 -0.01 13.30
C ILE A 289 -6.14 0.39 12.48
N PHE A 290 -6.44 -0.38 11.43
CA PHE A 290 -7.62 -0.15 10.60
C PHE A 290 -8.91 -0.38 11.39
N HIS A 291 -9.01 -1.50 12.10
CA HIS A 291 -10.17 -1.81 12.95
C HIS A 291 -10.33 -0.81 14.08
N PHE A 292 -9.22 -0.41 14.72
CA PHE A 292 -9.22 0.61 15.75
C PHE A 292 -9.80 1.93 15.21
N ALA A 293 -9.38 2.37 14.02
CA ALA A 293 -9.92 3.58 13.39
C ALA A 293 -11.43 3.48 13.12
N GLN A 294 -11.93 2.34 12.64
CA GLN A 294 -13.38 2.14 12.41
C GLN A 294 -14.21 2.21 13.70
N LEU A 295 -13.64 1.78 14.84
CA LEU A 295 -14.34 1.73 16.12
C LEU A 295 -14.33 3.07 16.89
N MET A 296 -13.38 3.96 16.59
CA MET A 296 -13.29 5.24 17.27
C MET A 296 -14.35 6.23 16.77
N LYS A 297 -15.31 6.57 17.63
CA LYS A 297 -16.27 7.69 17.44
C LYS A 297 -15.61 9.03 17.67
#